data_AF-A0A1J7BRQ6-F1
#
_entry.id   AF-A0A1J7BRQ6-F1
#
_cell.length_a   1.000
_cell.length_b   1.000
_cell.length_c   1.000
_cell.angle_alpha   90.00
_cell.angle_beta   90.00
_cell.angle_gamma   90.00
#
_symmetry.space_group_name_H-M   'P 1'
#
loop_
_entity.id
_entity.type
_entity.pdbx_description
1 polymer ?
#
loop_
_entity_poly.entity_id
_entity_poly.type
_entity_poly.pdbx_seq_one_letter_code
_entity_poly.pdbx_strand_id
1 'polypeptide(L)'
;MKFITTLVVFLLISPFINAQALVYKPVNPAFGGDTFNYQWLLSSAEAQNKQKDKTAETKQQTDLERFKANLNSQLLSQISSTLYKQQFGTDGIKEGSYTFGSYSIDVYPSADGLTLNILDTNTGEQTQVIIPNK
;
A
#
# COMPACT_ATOMS: atom_id res chain seq x y z
N MET A 1 40.77 -73.48 -15.37
CA MET A 1 40.36 -72.55 -16.46
C MET A 1 38.97 -71.94 -16.25
N LYS A 2 37.93 -72.71 -15.84
CA LYS A 2 36.56 -72.18 -15.59
C LYS A 2 36.50 -71.03 -14.56
N PHE A 3 37.26 -71.11 -13.47
CA PHE A 3 37.35 -70.05 -12.46
C PHE A 3 37.93 -68.73 -13.00
N ILE A 4 38.92 -68.82 -13.89
CA ILE A 4 39.56 -67.65 -14.50
C ILE A 4 38.59 -66.97 -15.46
N THR A 5 37.85 -67.75 -16.26
CA THR A 5 36.81 -67.20 -17.14
C THR A 5 35.66 -66.55 -16.35
N THR A 6 35.24 -67.12 -15.22
CA THR A 6 34.21 -66.50 -14.37
C THR A 6 34.68 -65.20 -13.74
N LEU A 7 35.94 -65.13 -13.30
CA LEU A 7 36.53 -63.92 -12.74
C LEU A 7 36.64 -62.79 -13.77
N VAL A 8 37.05 -63.12 -15.00
CA VAL A 8 37.16 -62.14 -16.10
C VAL A 8 35.79 -61.60 -16.51
N VAL A 9 34.76 -62.46 -16.54
CA VAL A 9 33.37 -62.02 -16.81
C VAL A 9 32.85 -61.08 -15.71
N PHE A 10 33.17 -61.35 -14.44
CA PHE A 10 32.75 -60.48 -13.33
C PHE A 10 33.44 -59.10 -13.38
N LEU A 11 34.71 -59.05 -13.79
CA LEU A 11 35.46 -57.81 -13.93
C LEU A 11 34.93 -56.91 -15.07
N LEU A 12 34.46 -57.53 -16.16
CA LEU A 12 33.91 -56.81 -17.33
C LEU A 12 32.53 -56.17 -17.08
N ILE A 13 31.79 -56.60 -16.06
CA ILE A 13 30.45 -56.07 -15.72
C ILE A 13 30.55 -54.89 -14.73
N SER A 14 31.72 -54.67 -14.11
CA SER A 14 31.88 -53.76 -12.97
C SER A 14 32.10 -52.25 -13.23
N PRO A 15 32.28 -51.68 -14.44
CA PRO A 15 32.68 -50.28 -14.56
C PRO A 15 31.55 -49.23 -14.57
N PHE A 16 30.30 -49.57 -14.25
CA PHE A 16 29.15 -48.64 -14.35
C PHE A 16 28.64 -48.07 -13.01
N ILE A 17 29.52 -47.83 -12.04
CA ILE A 17 29.13 -47.15 -10.80
C ILE A 17 29.24 -45.64 -11.04
N ASN A 18 28.09 -45.01 -11.34
CA ASN A 18 27.95 -43.57 -11.40
C ASN A 18 27.59 -43.04 -10.00
N ALA A 19 28.49 -42.28 -9.39
CA ALA A 19 28.22 -41.53 -8.18
C ALA A 19 28.18 -40.03 -8.50
N GLN A 20 27.28 -39.29 -7.87
CA GLN A 20 27.18 -37.83 -8.00
C GLN A 20 27.42 -37.15 -6.66
N ALA A 21 27.94 -35.92 -6.71
CA ALA A 21 28.10 -35.11 -5.51
C ALA A 21 26.72 -34.66 -4.99
N LEU A 22 26.55 -34.70 -3.66
CA LEU A 22 25.40 -34.07 -3.02
C LEU A 22 25.68 -32.56 -2.94
N VAL A 23 24.92 -31.77 -3.69
CA VAL A 23 24.99 -30.30 -3.65
C VAL A 23 23.86 -29.78 -2.77
N TYR A 24 24.22 -28.99 -1.77
CA TYR A 24 23.24 -28.31 -0.92
C TYR A 24 22.57 -27.16 -1.70
N LYS A 25 21.24 -27.18 -1.76
CA LYS A 25 20.41 -26.08 -2.24
C LYS A 25 19.50 -25.63 -1.09
N PRO A 26 19.58 -24.38 -0.63
CA PRO A 26 18.64 -23.86 0.37
C PRO A 26 17.20 -23.95 -0.11
N VAL A 27 16.26 -24.25 0.80
CA VAL A 27 14.83 -24.29 0.48
C VAL A 27 14.26 -22.88 0.31
N ASN A 28 14.74 -21.93 1.11
CA ASN A 28 14.30 -20.54 1.06
C ASN A 28 15.01 -19.79 -0.08
N PRO A 29 14.26 -19.20 -1.04
CA PRO A 29 14.82 -18.44 -2.16
C PRO A 29 15.78 -17.32 -1.73
N ALA A 30 15.58 -16.71 -0.56
CA ALA A 30 16.41 -15.62 -0.07
C ALA A 30 17.90 -16.00 0.11
N PHE A 31 18.20 -17.29 0.22
CA PHE A 31 19.58 -17.80 0.35
C PHE A 31 20.10 -18.45 -0.95
N GLY A 32 19.48 -18.18 -2.10
CA GLY A 32 19.83 -18.81 -3.38
C GLY A 32 19.10 -20.13 -3.64
N GLY A 33 17.96 -20.33 -2.96
CA GLY A 33 17.06 -21.46 -3.16
C GLY A 33 16.16 -21.34 -4.39
N ASP A 34 15.19 -22.24 -4.50
CA ASP A 34 14.24 -22.21 -5.59
C ASP A 34 13.18 -21.11 -5.41
N THR A 35 13.02 -20.21 -6.40
CA THR A 35 12.06 -19.10 -6.33
C THR A 35 10.61 -19.57 -6.28
N PHE A 36 10.29 -20.74 -6.83
CA PHE A 36 8.94 -21.29 -6.79
C PHE A 36 8.45 -21.61 -5.37
N ASN A 37 9.37 -21.82 -4.42
CA ASN A 37 9.01 -22.07 -3.03
C ASN A 37 8.50 -20.83 -2.29
N TYR A 38 8.72 -19.62 -2.83
CA TYR A 38 8.40 -18.38 -2.14
C TYR A 38 6.91 -18.29 -1.76
N GLN A 39 6.03 -18.50 -2.72
CA GLN A 39 4.59 -18.35 -2.52
C GLN A 39 4.05 -19.31 -1.45
N TRP A 40 4.52 -20.56 -1.48
CA TRP A 40 4.12 -21.57 -0.51
C TRP A 40 4.66 -21.29 0.89
N LEU A 41 5.93 -20.88 1.00
CA LEU A 41 6.55 -20.52 2.28
C LEU A 41 5.86 -19.30 2.92
N LEU A 42 5.54 -18.28 2.11
CA LEU A 42 4.83 -17.10 2.56
C LEU A 42 3.42 -17.45 3.05
N SER A 43 2.64 -18.17 2.24
CA SER A 43 1.28 -18.57 2.60
C SER A 43 1.25 -19.45 3.87
N SER A 44 2.22 -20.35 4.02
CA SER A 44 2.36 -21.18 5.22
C SER A 44 2.71 -20.37 6.46
N ALA A 45 3.53 -19.33 6.32
CA ALA A 45 3.88 -18.41 7.39
C ALA A 45 2.69 -17.54 7.82
N GLU A 46 1.94 -17.00 6.86
CA GLU A 46 0.72 -16.23 7.13
C GLU A 46 -0.35 -17.06 7.82
N ALA A 47 -0.58 -18.30 7.38
CA ALA A 47 -1.55 -19.21 7.98
C ALA A 47 -1.25 -19.54 9.45
N GLN A 48 0.03 -19.54 9.83
CA GLN A 48 0.49 -19.80 11.19
C GLN A 48 0.71 -18.52 12.01
N ASN A 49 0.55 -17.34 11.39
CA ASN A 49 0.81 -16.07 12.04
C ASN A 49 -0.26 -15.78 13.11
N LYS A 50 0.14 -15.90 14.38
CA LYS A 50 -0.69 -15.57 15.55
C LYS A 50 -0.61 -14.10 15.95
N GLN A 51 0.32 -13.34 15.37
CA GLN A 51 0.48 -11.91 15.61
C GLN A 51 -0.52 -11.17 14.73
N LYS A 52 -1.72 -10.98 15.26
CA LYS A 52 -2.71 -10.07 14.67
C LYS A 52 -2.58 -8.72 15.36
N ASP A 53 -2.69 -7.66 14.58
CA ASP A 53 -2.78 -6.31 15.13
C ASP A 53 -3.97 -6.25 16.10
N LYS A 54 -3.70 -5.93 17.37
CA LYS A 54 -4.72 -5.80 18.42
C LYS A 54 -5.65 -4.61 18.19
N THR A 55 -5.22 -3.66 17.35
CA THR A 55 -6.00 -2.49 16.95
C THR A 55 -6.85 -2.76 15.70
N ALA A 56 -6.58 -3.86 14.99
CA ALA A 56 -7.36 -4.30 13.83
C ALA A 56 -8.61 -5.11 14.22
N GLU A 57 -9.13 -4.95 15.44
CA GLU A 57 -10.56 -5.07 15.63
C GLU A 57 -11.21 -3.87 14.92
N THR A 58 -11.41 -4.01 13.60
CA THR A 58 -12.40 -3.22 12.88
C THR A 58 -13.70 -3.44 13.63
N LYS A 59 -14.04 -2.54 14.56
CA LYS A 59 -15.37 -2.48 15.16
C LYS A 59 -16.31 -2.48 13.99
N GLN A 60 -16.98 -3.60 13.78
CA GLN A 60 -17.89 -3.77 12.67
C GLN A 60 -19.02 -2.78 12.95
N GLN A 61 -18.94 -1.61 12.32
CA GLN A 61 -19.91 -0.55 12.53
C GLN A 61 -21.28 -1.14 12.24
N THR A 62 -22.17 -1.02 13.22
CA THR A 62 -23.57 -1.44 13.06
C THR A 62 -24.19 -0.67 11.90
N ASP A 63 -25.24 -1.23 11.28
CA ASP A 63 -25.93 -0.56 10.17
C ASP A 63 -26.43 0.85 10.57
N LEU A 64 -26.78 1.03 11.84
CA LEU A 64 -27.17 2.33 12.39
C LEU A 64 -25.99 3.31 12.48
N GLU A 65 -24.82 2.86 12.90
CA GLU A 65 -23.61 3.70 12.93
C GLU A 65 -23.19 4.12 11.52
N ARG A 66 -23.27 3.21 10.55
CA ARG A 66 -23.02 3.50 9.13
C ARG A 66 -24.02 4.51 8.58
N PHE A 67 -25.30 4.32 8.89
CA PHE A 67 -26.35 5.25 8.49
C PHE A 67 -26.10 6.66 9.06
N LYS A 68 -25.77 6.77 10.35
CA LYS A 68 -25.43 8.05 10.99
C LYS A 68 -24.21 8.70 10.35
N ALA A 69 -23.15 7.95 10.11
CA ALA A 69 -21.94 8.45 9.45
C ALA A 69 -22.24 8.98 8.03
N ASN A 70 -23.06 8.25 7.27
CA ASN A 70 -23.48 8.66 5.93
C ASN A 70 -24.34 9.93 5.96
N LEU A 71 -25.32 10.00 6.87
CA LEU A 71 -26.19 11.17 7.00
C LEU A 71 -25.38 12.42 7.41
N ASN A 72 -24.46 12.28 8.36
CA ASN A 72 -23.59 13.38 8.77
C ASN A 72 -22.71 13.86 7.62
N SER A 73 -22.13 12.94 6.85
CA SER A 73 -21.30 13.30 5.70
C SER A 73 -22.10 14.02 4.61
N GLN A 74 -23.33 13.56 4.33
CA GLN A 74 -24.22 14.21 3.37
C GLN A 74 -24.66 15.60 3.84
N LEU A 75 -25.03 15.74 5.11
CA LEU A 75 -25.43 17.02 5.69
C LEU A 75 -24.27 18.02 5.68
N LEU A 76 -23.09 17.60 6.13
CA LEU A 76 -21.88 18.42 6.11
C LEU A 76 -21.51 18.82 4.69
N SER A 77 -21.61 17.91 3.72
CA SER A 77 -21.34 18.22 2.31
C SER A 77 -22.34 19.26 1.76
N GLN A 78 -23.63 19.12 2.08
CA GLN A 78 -24.66 20.07 1.64
C GLN A 78 -24.47 21.46 2.26
N ILE A 79 -24.17 21.52 3.56
CA ILE A 79 -23.88 22.77 4.26
C ILE A 79 -22.61 23.40 3.69
N SER A 80 -21.54 22.63 3.54
CA SER A 80 -20.27 23.11 2.99
C SER A 80 -20.44 23.63 1.57
N SER A 81 -21.19 22.92 0.72
CA SER A 81 -21.51 23.35 -0.64
C SER A 81 -22.36 24.63 -0.67
N THR A 82 -23.31 24.76 0.25
CA THR A 82 -24.16 25.96 0.37
C THR A 82 -23.36 27.17 0.83
N LEU A 83 -22.51 27.01 1.85
CA LEU A 83 -21.61 28.05 2.35
C LEU A 83 -20.59 28.44 1.29
N TYR A 84 -20.01 27.48 0.58
CA TYR A 84 -19.12 27.73 -0.54
C TYR A 84 -19.82 28.55 -1.64
N LYS A 85 -21.04 28.17 -2.04
CA LYS A 85 -21.83 28.92 -3.03
C LYS A 85 -22.25 30.30 -2.54
N GLN A 86 -22.51 30.49 -1.24
CA GLN A 86 -22.82 31.80 -0.69
C GLN A 86 -21.60 32.72 -0.66
N GLN A 87 -20.42 32.18 -0.34
CA GLN A 87 -19.20 32.98 -0.22
C GLN A 87 -18.53 33.26 -1.56
N PHE A 88 -18.52 32.28 -2.47
CA PHE A 88 -17.81 32.36 -3.75
C PHE A 88 -18.75 32.48 -4.96
N GLY A 89 -20.06 32.37 -4.76
CA GLY A 89 -21.04 32.39 -5.84
C GLY A 89 -20.98 31.16 -6.74
N THR A 90 -21.64 31.24 -7.89
CA THR A 90 -21.63 30.19 -8.92
C THR A 90 -20.36 30.20 -9.79
N ASP A 91 -19.58 31.27 -9.70
CA ASP A 91 -18.40 31.53 -10.54
C ASP A 91 -17.09 30.98 -9.94
N GLY A 92 -17.14 30.34 -8.76
CA GLY A 92 -15.97 29.76 -8.09
C GLY A 92 -15.12 30.78 -7.32
N ILE A 93 -13.94 30.34 -6.89
CA ILE A 93 -13.02 31.16 -6.07
C ILE A 93 -12.45 32.28 -6.94
N LYS A 94 -12.73 33.54 -6.57
CA LYS A 94 -12.21 34.73 -7.23
C LYS A 94 -11.00 35.26 -6.46
N GLU A 95 -10.23 36.13 -7.11
CA GLU A 95 -9.10 36.82 -6.48
C GLU A 95 -9.60 37.66 -5.30
N GLY A 96 -8.98 37.50 -4.13
CA GLY A 96 -9.43 38.15 -2.90
C GLY A 96 -8.95 37.46 -1.63
N SER A 97 -9.16 38.14 -0.49
CA SER A 97 -8.88 37.61 0.85
C SER A 97 -10.19 37.18 1.51
N TYR A 98 -10.23 35.95 2.03
CA TYR A 98 -11.40 35.33 2.64
C TYR A 98 -11.05 34.82 4.04
N THR A 99 -11.92 35.05 5.01
CA THR A 99 -11.74 34.53 6.37
C THR A 99 -12.81 33.49 6.68
N PHE A 100 -12.36 32.29 7.05
CA PHE A 100 -13.22 31.17 7.44
C PHE A 100 -12.88 30.71 8.85
N GLY A 101 -13.62 31.20 9.85
CA GLY A 101 -13.35 30.88 11.25
C GLY A 101 -11.96 31.40 11.66
N SER A 102 -11.03 30.49 11.92
CA SER A 102 -9.62 30.79 12.23
C SER A 102 -8.67 30.69 11.02
N TYR A 103 -9.18 30.47 9.81
CA TYR A 103 -8.35 30.42 8.61
C TYR A 103 -8.47 31.71 7.81
N SER A 104 -7.34 32.33 7.48
CA SER A 104 -7.25 33.42 6.51
C SER A 104 -6.75 32.86 5.19
N ILE A 105 -7.54 32.98 4.14
CA ILE A 105 -7.25 32.45 2.81
C ILE A 105 -7.08 33.62 1.84
N ASP A 106 -5.86 33.80 1.33
CA ASP A 106 -5.56 34.77 0.29
C ASP A 106 -5.45 34.09 -1.07
N VAL A 107 -6.21 34.58 -2.03
CA VAL A 107 -6.28 34.01 -3.38
C VAL A 107 -5.75 35.04 -4.36
N TYR A 108 -4.67 34.69 -5.06
CA TYR A 108 -4.05 35.55 -6.07
C TYR A 108 -3.61 34.74 -7.29
N PRO A 109 -3.59 35.37 -8.48
CA PRO A 109 -3.11 34.72 -9.70
C PRO A 109 -1.59 34.56 -9.66
N SER A 110 -1.10 33.40 -10.10
CA SER A 110 0.32 33.08 -10.28
C SER A 110 0.57 32.55 -11.69
N ALA A 111 1.84 32.49 -12.10
CA ALA A 111 2.25 32.00 -13.42
C ALA A 111 1.78 30.56 -13.70
N ASP A 112 1.65 29.74 -12.64
CA ASP A 112 1.24 28.34 -12.71
C ASP A 112 -0.27 28.13 -12.50
N GLY A 113 -1.07 29.19 -12.34
CA GLY A 113 -2.50 29.12 -12.07
C GLY A 113 -2.94 29.94 -10.84
N LEU A 114 -4.08 29.59 -10.26
CA LEU A 114 -4.60 30.28 -9.06
C LEU A 114 -3.90 29.75 -7.82
N THR A 115 -3.24 30.61 -7.06
CA THR A 115 -2.56 30.22 -5.81
C THR A 115 -3.40 30.63 -4.61
N LEU A 116 -3.63 29.67 -3.72
CA LEU A 116 -4.33 29.84 -2.45
C LEU A 116 -3.32 29.76 -1.33
N ASN A 117 -3.25 30.81 -0.52
CA ASN A 117 -2.45 30.83 0.68
C ASN A 117 -3.37 30.73 1.91
N ILE A 118 -3.28 29.64 2.65
CA ILE A 118 -4.12 29.37 3.81
C ILE A 118 -3.27 29.56 5.06
N LEU A 119 -3.62 30.53 5.89
CA LEU A 119 -3.00 30.78 7.19
C LEU A 119 -3.97 30.38 8.31
N ASP A 120 -3.56 29.47 9.19
CA ASP A 120 -4.28 29.21 10.44
C ASP A 120 -3.87 30.23 11.50
N THR A 121 -4.81 31.06 11.94
CA THR A 121 -4.58 32.12 12.95
C THR A 121 -4.41 31.58 14.36
N ASN A 122 -4.74 30.31 14.63
CA ASN A 122 -4.56 29.70 15.95
C ASN A 122 -3.18 29.06 16.12
N THR A 123 -2.70 28.38 15.08
CA THR A 123 -1.42 27.65 15.10
C THR A 123 -0.28 28.43 14.46
N GLY A 124 -0.58 29.38 13.57
CA GLY A 124 0.38 30.10 12.75
C GLY A 124 0.90 29.29 11.55
N GLU A 125 0.35 28.10 11.29
CA GLU A 125 0.74 27.26 10.16
C GLU A 125 0.21 27.82 8.84
N GLN A 126 1.04 27.75 7.79
CA GLN A 126 0.71 28.25 6.46
C GLN A 126 0.80 27.11 5.44
N THR A 127 -0.28 26.93 4.68
CA THR A 127 -0.38 25.93 3.61
C THR A 127 -0.66 26.62 2.28
N GLN A 128 0.15 26.33 1.27
CA GLN A 128 -0.04 26.84 -0.09
C GLN A 128 -0.62 25.74 -0.99
N VAL A 129 -1.68 26.07 -1.71
CA VAL A 129 -2.32 25.18 -2.69
C VAL A 129 -2.35 25.90 -4.03
N ILE A 130 -1.88 25.24 -5.09
CA ILE A 130 -1.87 25.80 -6.44
C ILE A 130 -2.89 25.03 -7.28
N ILE A 131 -3.86 25.75 -7.84
CA ILE A 131 -4.83 25.22 -8.79
C ILE A 131 -4.34 25.59 -10.20
N PRO A 132 -3.85 24.64 -11.00
CA PRO A 132 -3.36 24.93 -12.32
C PRO A 132 -4.49 25.40 -13.24
N ASN A 133 -4.22 26.45 -14.03
CA ASN A 133 -5.11 26.82 -15.13
C ASN A 133 -5.02 25.74 -16.22
N LYS A 134 -6.18 25.30 -16.71
CA LYS A 134 -6.24 24.38 -17.86
C LYS A 134 -5.77 25.03 -19.15
#